data_AF-A0AAP2RCU8-F1
#
_entry.id   AF-A0AAP2RCU8-F1
#
_cell.length_a   1.000
_cell.length_b   1.000
_cell.length_c   1.000
_cell.angle_alpha   90.00
_cell.angle_beta   90.00
_cell.angle_gamma   90.00
#
_symmetry.space_group_name_H-M   'P 1'
#
loop_
_entity.id
_entity.type
_entity.pdbx_description
1 polymer ?
#
loop_
_entity_poly.entity_id
_entity_poly.type
_entity_poly.pdbx_seq_one_letter_code
_entity_poly.pdbx_strand_id
1 'polypeptide(L)'
;MDRSPPQLEHIYITSLENYLSLLKSEKVRDCYSGLQLLSKKEKFQDKKIVVRSNVAEQIREKYKVSKRAFYGANRDVEFTSQTTLDVDGPGQ
;
A
#
# COMPACT_ATOMS: atom_id res chain seq x y z
N MET A 1 32.52 -5.98 9.98
CA MET A 1 31.35 -5.10 9.87
C MET A 1 30.34 -5.82 9.02
N ASP A 2 29.34 -6.44 9.66
CA ASP A 2 28.22 -7.06 8.95
C ASP A 2 27.51 -5.98 8.14
N ARG A 3 27.57 -6.09 6.80
CA ARG A 3 26.88 -5.20 5.85
C ARG A 3 25.57 -5.84 5.43
N SER A 4 24.77 -6.30 6.39
CA SER A 4 23.40 -6.73 6.10
C SER A 4 22.65 -5.50 5.60
N PRO A 5 22.10 -5.51 4.36
CA PRO A 5 21.27 -4.41 3.91
C PRO A 5 20.12 -4.23 4.90
N PRO A 6 19.68 -2.99 5.19
CA PRO A 6 18.55 -2.77 6.09
C PRO A 6 17.38 -3.61 5.58
N GLN A 7 16.84 -4.46 6.44
CA GLN A 7 15.61 -5.19 6.12
C GLN A 7 14.53 -4.14 5.90
N LEU A 8 14.15 -3.93 4.64
CA LEU A 8 13.07 -3.02 4.31
C LEU A 8 11.81 -3.52 5.01
N GLU A 9 11.29 -2.74 5.95
CA GLU A 9 10.04 -3.07 6.61
C GLU A 9 8.91 -3.01 5.58
N HIS A 10 8.10 -4.07 5.52
CA HIS A 10 6.95 -4.13 4.63
C HIS A 10 5.69 -3.59 5.32
N ILE A 11 4.90 -2.82 4.59
CA ILE A 11 3.54 -2.45 4.99
C ILE A 11 2.57 -3.09 4.07
N TYR A 12 1.67 -3.85 4.67
CA TYR A 12 0.76 -4.70 3.95
C TYR A 12 -0.67 -4.17 4.02
N ILE A 13 -1.23 -3.90 2.85
CA ILE A 13 -2.62 -3.45 2.68
C ILE A 13 -3.44 -4.61 2.15
N THR A 14 -4.12 -5.30 3.08
CA THR A 14 -4.88 -6.53 2.84
C THR A 14 -6.39 -6.32 2.69
N SER A 15 -6.90 -5.16 3.10
CA SER A 15 -8.32 -4.78 2.98
C SER A 15 -8.50 -3.27 2.74
N LEU A 16 -9.68 -2.87 2.25
CA LEU A 16 -10.02 -1.46 2.06
C LEU A 16 -10.07 -0.72 3.41
N GLU A 17 -10.52 -1.37 4.47
CA GLU A 17 -10.56 -0.80 5.83
C GLU A 17 -9.16 -0.53 6.38
N ASN A 18 -8.23 -1.46 6.17
CA ASN A 18 -6.82 -1.27 6.51
C ASN A 18 -6.22 -0.07 5.76
N TYR A 19 -6.50 0.05 4.46
CA TYR A 19 -6.10 1.24 3.70
C TYR A 19 -6.68 2.54 4.27
N LEU A 20 -7.97 2.56 4.61
CA LEU A 20 -8.64 3.76 5.14
C LEU A 20 -8.14 4.14 6.53
N SER A 21 -7.81 3.16 7.38
CA SER A 21 -7.27 3.42 8.73
C SER A 21 -5.87 4.05 8.66
N LEU A 22 -5.04 3.65 7.69
CA LEU A 22 -3.72 4.25 7.44
C LEU A 22 -3.81 5.72 7.02
N LEU A 23 -4.91 6.11 6.37
CA LEU A 23 -5.15 7.50 5.96
C LEU A 23 -5.65 8.40 7.11
N LYS A 24 -6.02 7.85 8.27
CA LYS A 24 -6.40 8.58 9.50
C LYS A 24 -7.31 9.80 9.27
N SER A 25 -8.31 9.66 8.39
CA SER A 25 -9.27 10.73 8.06
C SER A 25 -8.68 11.95 7.33
N GLU A 26 -7.47 11.88 6.78
CA GLU A 26 -7.04 12.87 5.79
C GLU A 26 -8.04 12.86 4.64
N LYS A 27 -8.66 14.02 4.39
CA LYS A 27 -9.49 14.21 3.20
C LYS A 27 -8.57 14.02 1.99
N VAL A 28 -8.58 12.82 1.41
CA VAL A 28 -8.01 12.54 0.08
C VAL A 28 -8.86 13.34 -0.89
N ARG A 29 -8.53 14.63 -1.00
CA ARG A 29 -9.50 15.62 -1.44
C ARG A 29 -9.80 15.43 -2.91
N ASP A 30 -8.79 15.30 -3.77
CA ASP A 30 -9.02 15.33 -5.20
C ASP A 30 -7.87 14.68 -5.99
N CYS A 31 -7.99 13.42 -6.39
CA CYS A 31 -7.30 12.89 -7.58
C CYS A 31 -5.86 12.35 -7.50
N TYR A 32 -5.29 12.03 -6.33
CA TYR A 32 -4.08 11.19 -6.29
C TYR A 32 -4.28 10.07 -5.27
N SER A 33 -4.03 8.83 -5.71
CA SER A 33 -4.21 7.62 -4.92
C SER A 33 -3.64 7.83 -3.53
N GLY A 34 -4.43 7.62 -2.48
CA GLY A 34 -3.94 7.73 -1.10
C GLY A 34 -2.72 6.84 -0.83
N LEU A 35 -2.51 5.80 -1.65
CA LEU A 35 -1.29 5.00 -1.71
C LEU A 35 -0.02 5.83 -2.02
N GLN A 36 -0.08 6.80 -2.94
CA GLN A 36 1.01 7.71 -3.23
C GLN A 36 1.26 8.70 -2.07
N LEU A 37 0.19 9.12 -1.40
CA LEU A 37 0.31 9.94 -0.19
C LEU A 37 0.99 9.16 0.93
N LEU A 38 0.61 7.89 1.11
CA LEU A 38 1.24 6.99 2.05
C LEU A 38 2.72 6.80 1.71
N SER A 39 3.10 6.50 0.47
CA SER A 39 4.51 6.32 0.10
C SER A 39 5.39 7.55 0.34
N LYS A 40 4.82 8.76 0.34
CA LYS A 40 5.54 10.01 0.57
C LYS A 40 5.65 10.42 2.04
N LYS A 41 4.83 9.86 2.95
CA LYS A 41 4.88 10.19 4.38
C LYS A 41 6.18 9.65 4.99
N GLU A 42 6.83 10.48 5.80
CA GLU A 42 8.11 10.16 6.46
C GLU A 42 8.11 8.80 7.17
N LYS A 43 7.01 8.45 7.86
CA LYS A 43 6.81 7.14 8.51
C LYS A 43 6.91 5.92 7.58
N PHE A 44 6.74 6.13 6.28
CA PHE A 44 6.64 5.10 5.26
C PHE A 44 7.71 5.22 4.16
N GLN A 45 8.56 6.25 4.19
CA GLN A 45 9.57 6.49 3.14
C GLN A 45 10.62 5.37 3.06
N ASP A 46 10.97 4.75 4.19
CA ASP A 46 11.91 3.62 4.24
C ASP A 46 11.22 2.25 4.20
N LYS A 47 9.92 2.23 3.87
CA LYS A 47 9.08 1.02 3.92
C LYS A 47 8.54 0.69 2.56
N LYS A 48 8.45 -0.61 2.28
CA LYS A 48 7.86 -1.09 1.04
C LYS A 48 6.38 -1.34 1.23
N ILE A 49 5.54 -0.56 0.57
CA ILE A 49 4.08 -0.74 0.60
C ILE A 49 3.71 -1.84 -0.38
N VAL A 50 3.01 -2.86 0.11
CA VAL A 50 2.55 -4.02 -0.65
C VAL A 50 1.03 -4.08 -0.54
N VAL A 51 0.34 -4.08 -1.67
CA VAL A 51 -1.13 -4.04 -1.75
C VAL A 51 -1.64 -5.26 -2.49
N ARG A 52 -2.67 -5.92 -1.94
CA ARG A 52 -3.34 -7.00 -2.68
C ARG A 52 -4.02 -6.46 -3.94
N SER A 53 -3.85 -7.13 -5.08
CA SER A 53 -4.38 -6.65 -6.37
C SER A 53 -5.91 -6.46 -6.36
N ASN A 54 -6.67 -7.32 -5.66
CA ASN A 54 -8.12 -7.15 -5.51
C ASN A 54 -8.49 -5.90 -4.69
N VAL A 55 -7.69 -5.55 -3.68
CA VAL A 55 -7.86 -4.33 -2.87
C VAL A 55 -7.44 -3.10 -3.68
N ALA A 56 -6.36 -3.20 -4.45
CA ALA A 56 -5.91 -2.15 -5.35
C ALA A 56 -7.01 -1.77 -6.36
N GLU A 57 -7.71 -2.75 -6.94
CA GLU A 57 -8.86 -2.51 -7.81
C GLU A 57 -10.05 -1.87 -7.06
N GLN A 58 -10.35 -2.29 -5.83
CA GLN A 58 -11.39 -1.65 -5.00
C GLN A 58 -11.07 -0.17 -4.70
N ILE A 59 -9.81 0.12 -4.36
CA ILE A 59 -9.34 1.49 -4.14
C ILE A 59 -9.48 2.30 -5.43
N ARG A 60 -9.01 1.75 -6.56
CA ARG A 60 -9.11 2.40 -7.88
C ARG A 60 -10.55 2.75 -8.23
N GLU A 61 -11.47 1.79 -8.07
CA GLU A 61 -12.89 1.97 -8.38
C GLU A 61 -13.56 3.00 -7.48
N LYS A 62 -13.22 3.02 -6.18
CA LYS A 62 -13.72 4.02 -5.23
C LYS A 62 -13.44 5.45 -5.67
N TYR A 63 -12.28 5.70 -6.28
CA TYR A 63 -11.89 7.02 -6.80
C TYR A 63 -12.17 7.20 -8.30
N LYS A 64 -12.84 6.24 -8.96
CA LYS A 64 -13.19 6.27 -10.39
C LYS A 64 -12.01 6.59 -11.31
N VAL A 65 -10.82 6.07 -10.99
CA VAL A 65 -9.58 6.31 -11.75
C VAL A 65 -9.38 5.21 -12.80
N SER A 66 -8.84 5.57 -13.97
CA SER A 66 -8.43 4.57 -14.97
C SER A 66 -7.27 3.71 -14.44
N LYS A 67 -7.17 2.44 -14.91
CA LYS A 67 -6.07 1.55 -14.51
C LYS A 67 -4.70 2.18 -14.79
N ARG A 68 -4.51 2.76 -15.99
CA ARG A 68 -3.26 3.40 -16.39
C ARG A 68 -2.85 4.52 -15.44
N ALA A 69 -3.78 5.41 -15.08
CA ALA A 69 -3.49 6.52 -14.17
C ALA A 69 -3.23 6.01 -12.74
N PHE A 70 -4.00 5.02 -12.28
CA PHE A 70 -3.83 4.43 -10.95
C PHE A 70 -2.48 3.74 -10.77
N TYR A 71 -2.14 2.77 -11.62
CA TYR A 71 -0.86 2.06 -11.51
C TYR A 71 0.33 2.97 -11.87
N GLY A 72 0.11 3.92 -12.79
CA GLY A 72 1.12 4.93 -13.13
C GLY A 72 1.47 5.88 -12.00
N ALA A 73 0.53 6.19 -11.10
CA ALA A 73 0.74 7.06 -9.94
C ALA A 73 1.33 6.32 -8.72
N ASN A 74 1.27 4.99 -8.69
CA ASN A 74 1.70 4.15 -7.57
C ASN A 74 2.86 3.22 -7.95
N ARG A 75 3.88 3.75 -8.63
CA ARG A 75 5.02 2.95 -9.12
C ARG A 75 5.91 2.41 -8.00
N ASP A 76 5.92 3.11 -6.86
CA ASP A 76 6.70 2.75 -5.68
C ASP A 76 5.96 1.76 -4.77
N VAL A 77 4.78 1.30 -5.19
CA VAL A 77 3.93 0.35 -4.47
C VAL A 77 4.01 -1.00 -5.17
N GLU A 78 4.24 -2.05 -4.40
CA GLU A 78 4.14 -3.42 -4.91
C GLU A 78 2.68 -3.87 -4.92
N PHE A 79 2.24 -4.44 -6.03
CA PHE A 79 0.93 -5.07 -6.16
C PHE A 79 1.11 -6.58 -6.27
N THR A 80 0.47 -7.33 -5.37
CA THR A 80 0.59 -8.79 -5.35
C THR A 80 -0.76 -9.47 -5.39
N SER A 81 -0.86 -10.53 -6.17
CA SER A 81 -2.02 -11.44 -6.15
C SER A 81 -1.96 -12.44 -5.00
N GLN A 82 -0.80 -12.57 -4.33
CA GLN A 82 -0.64 -13.52 -3.25
C GLN A 82 -1.35 -13.02 -1.99
N THR A 83 -2.25 -13.85 -1.48
CA THR A 83 -2.87 -13.72 -0.15
C THR A 83 -1.90 -14.03 0.99
N THR A 84 -0.60 -14.31 0.72
CA THR A 84 0.42 -14.80 1.69
C THR A 84 0.62 -13.96 2.94
N LEU A 85 -0.07 -12.83 3.06
CA LEU A 85 -0.27 -12.13 4.32
C LEU A 85 -1.20 -12.82 5.32
N ASP A 86 -1.88 -13.88 4.89
CA ASP A 86 -2.71 -14.73 5.76
C ASP A 86 -1.89 -15.84 6.45
N VAL A 87 -0.55 -15.86 6.35
CA VAL A 87 0.28 -17.00 6.85
C VAL A 87 1.29 -16.65 7.94
N ASP A 88 1.53 -15.38 8.27
CA ASP A 88 2.22 -15.04 9.52
C ASP A 88 1.19 -14.69 10.59
N GLY A 89 0.46 -15.72 11.02
CA GLY A 89 0.01 -15.73 12.41
C GLY A 89 1.25 -15.66 13.31
N PRO A 90 1.27 -14.83 14.37
CA PRO A 90 2.30 -14.99 15.39
C PRO A 90 2.17 -16.42 15.91
N GLY A 91 3.25 -17.19 15.79
CA GLY A 91 3.24 -18.60 16.08
C GLY A 91 2.60 -18.93 17.43
N GLN A 92 1.79 -19.97 17.42
CA GLN A 92 1.69 -20.96 18.48
C GLN A 92 1.59 -22.34 17.85
#